data_AF-A0A9E1XR53-F1
#
_entry.id   AF-A0A9E1XR53-F1
#
_cell.length_a   1.000
_cell.length_b   1.000
_cell.length_c   1.000
_cell.angle_alpha   90.00
_cell.angle_beta   90.00
_cell.angle_gamma   90.00
#
_symmetry.space_group_name_H-M   'P 1'
#
loop_
_entity.id
_entity.type
_entity.pdbx_description
1 polymer ?
#
loop_
_entity_poly.entity_id
_entity_poly.type
_entity_poly.pdbx_seq_one_letter_code
_entity_poly.pdbx_strand_id
1 'polypeptide(L)'
;MRTQNAKQIGVCSWSLQSTGAEDLRDKVKMIGLSTVQLGLTAHRGDHGVWTGVKEILGEAGISIVSGMFSTIGEDYSTPETIKVTGGIVPDQYWQENWELAKNAAATAQEMG
;
A
#
# COMPACT_ATOMS: atom_id res chain seq x y z
N MET A 1 -22.39 -0.87 -19.00
CA MET A 1 -21.46 -1.05 -17.87
C MET A 1 -20.34 -1.98 -18.35
N ARG A 2 -19.05 -1.66 -18.15
CA ARG A 2 -17.96 -2.58 -18.54
C ARG A 2 -17.80 -3.63 -17.44
N THR A 3 -17.87 -4.90 -17.79
CA THR A 3 -17.56 -6.01 -16.87
C THR A 3 -16.06 -6.06 -16.65
N GLN A 4 -15.61 -5.96 -15.40
CA GLN A 4 -14.20 -6.13 -15.04
C GLN A 4 -13.90 -7.63 -14.83
N ASN A 5 -12.69 -8.06 -15.18
CA ASN A 5 -12.20 -9.40 -14.84
C ASN A 5 -11.16 -9.34 -13.71
N ALA A 6 -10.86 -10.49 -13.09
CA ALA A 6 -9.96 -10.57 -11.95
C ALA A 6 -8.54 -10.03 -12.21
N LYS A 7 -8.05 -10.05 -13.46
CA LYS A 7 -6.74 -9.49 -13.83
C LYS A 7 -6.72 -7.96 -13.80
N GLN A 8 -7.88 -7.33 -13.76
CA GLN A 8 -8.04 -5.87 -13.71
C GLN A 8 -8.30 -5.37 -12.29
N ILE A 9 -8.36 -6.27 -11.31
CA ILE A 9 -8.62 -5.97 -9.91
C ILE A 9 -7.34 -6.19 -9.12
N GLY A 10 -6.89 -5.13 -8.45
CA GLY A 10 -5.82 -5.17 -7.46
C GLY A 10 -6.37 -5.06 -6.05
N VAL A 11 -5.66 -5.68 -5.11
CA VAL A 11 -5.98 -5.62 -3.69
C VAL A 11 -4.90 -4.86 -2.91
N CYS A 12 -5.31 -4.09 -1.91
CA CYS A 12 -4.43 -3.33 -1.04
C CYS A 12 -3.79 -4.26 0.01
N SER A 13 -2.46 -4.22 0.13
CA SER A 13 -1.73 -5.02 1.13
C SER A 13 -2.17 -4.71 2.57
N TRP A 14 -2.44 -3.44 2.90
CA TRP A 14 -2.96 -3.06 4.23
C TRP A 14 -4.38 -3.59 4.49
N SER A 15 -5.22 -3.67 3.45
CA SER A 15 -6.58 -4.22 3.59
C SER A 15 -6.56 -5.73 3.88
N LEU A 16 -5.57 -6.45 3.35
CA LEU A 16 -5.34 -7.86 3.66
C LEU A 16 -4.70 -8.09 5.02
N GLN A 17 -4.28 -7.02 5.71
CA GLN A 17 -3.59 -7.08 7.00
C GLN A 17 -2.45 -8.10 6.96
N SER A 18 -1.69 -8.05 5.87
CA SER A 18 -0.61 -9.00 5.64
C SER A 18 0.56 -8.72 6.59
N THR A 19 1.16 -9.78 7.13
CA THR A 19 2.27 -9.65 8.09
C THR A 19 3.65 -9.85 7.47
N GLY A 20 3.70 -10.14 6.16
CA GLY A 20 4.92 -10.39 5.40
C GLY A 20 4.61 -10.74 3.94
N ALA A 21 5.67 -10.91 3.15
CA ALA A 21 5.55 -11.16 1.71
C ALA A 21 4.86 -12.50 1.39
N GLU A 22 5.17 -13.56 2.13
CA GLU A 22 4.55 -14.88 1.97
C GLU A 22 3.07 -14.88 2.38
N ASP A 23 2.75 -14.21 3.49
CA ASP A 23 1.36 -14.07 3.95
C ASP A 23 0.54 -13.23 2.94
N LEU A 24 1.12 -12.16 2.38
CA LEU A 24 0.50 -11.41 1.29
C LEU A 24 0.26 -12.29 0.06
N ARG A 25 1.28 -13.03 -0.40
CA ARG A 25 1.15 -13.97 -1.52
C ARG A 25 -0.02 -14.92 -1.32
N ASP A 26 -0.09 -15.54 -0.14
CA ASP A 26 -1.09 -16.56 0.16
C ASP A 26 -2.49 -15.97 0.24
N LYS A 27 -2.66 -14.79 0.87
CA LYS A 27 -3.93 -14.07 0.92
C LYS A 27 -4.41 -13.60 -0.45
N VAL A 28 -3.52 -13.07 -1.30
CA VAL A 28 -3.86 -12.66 -2.67
C VAL A 28 -4.34 -13.85 -3.50
N LYS A 29 -3.67 -15.00 -3.40
CA LYS A 29 -4.10 -16.24 -4.08
C LYS A 29 -5.42 -16.76 -3.55
N MET A 30 -5.63 -16.72 -2.23
CA MET A 30 -6.86 -17.20 -1.59
C MET A 30 -8.11 -16.47 -2.11
N ILE A 31 -7.99 -15.18 -2.41
CA ILE A 31 -9.10 -14.38 -2.97
C ILE A 31 -9.17 -14.42 -4.52
N GLY A 32 -8.33 -15.22 -5.16
CA GLY A 32 -8.36 -15.43 -6.61
C GLY A 32 -7.84 -14.26 -7.44
N LEU A 33 -7.02 -13.38 -6.87
CA LEU A 33 -6.42 -12.25 -7.56
C LEU A 33 -4.96 -12.50 -7.92
N SER A 34 -4.43 -11.68 -8.83
CA SER A 34 -3.05 -11.74 -9.29
C SER A 34 -2.36 -10.37 -9.33
N THR A 35 -2.96 -9.33 -8.74
CA THR A 35 -2.36 -8.00 -8.69
C THR A 35 -2.55 -7.37 -7.32
N VAL A 36 -1.58 -6.56 -6.89
CA VAL A 36 -1.56 -5.93 -5.56
C VAL A 36 -1.19 -4.44 -5.66
N GLN A 37 -1.82 -3.63 -4.80
CA GLN A 37 -1.30 -2.31 -4.43
C GLN A 37 -0.49 -2.47 -3.15
N LEU A 38 0.82 -2.22 -3.21
CA LEU A 38 1.75 -2.47 -2.11
C LEU A 38 1.95 -1.23 -1.25
N GLY A 39 1.84 -1.39 0.07
CA GLY A 39 2.20 -0.36 1.04
C GLY A 39 3.71 -0.09 1.01
N LEU A 40 4.08 1.13 0.62
CA LEU A 40 5.49 1.55 0.51
C LEU A 40 6.01 2.24 1.76
N THR A 41 5.11 2.73 2.60
CA THR A 41 5.43 3.38 3.88
C THR A 41 4.83 2.59 5.03
N ALA A 42 5.38 2.77 6.23
CA ALA A 42 4.76 2.26 7.44
C ALA A 42 3.34 2.81 7.59
N HIS A 43 2.40 1.97 8.01
CA HIS A 43 1.01 2.36 8.22
C HIS A 43 0.37 1.51 9.32
N ARG A 44 -0.08 2.14 10.42
CA ARG A 44 -0.83 1.48 11.51
C ARG A 44 -0.19 0.19 12.05
N GLY A 45 1.13 0.19 12.24
CA GLY A 45 1.88 -0.97 12.76
C GLY A 45 2.49 -1.87 11.68
N ASP A 46 2.16 -1.63 10.40
CA ASP A 46 2.88 -2.18 9.25
C ASP A 46 4.21 -1.43 9.06
N HIS A 47 5.28 -2.13 8.69
CA HIS A 47 6.63 -1.56 8.51
C HIS A 47 6.91 -1.04 7.10
N GLY A 48 5.95 -1.14 6.17
CA GLY A 48 6.11 -0.80 4.76
C GLY A 48 6.60 -1.99 3.94
N VAL A 49 7.54 -1.73 3.01
CA VAL A 49 8.04 -2.76 2.08
C VAL A 49 8.80 -3.87 2.82
N TRP A 50 8.40 -5.13 2.60
CA TRP A 50 9.13 -6.29 3.10
C TRP A 50 10.28 -6.69 2.19
N THR A 51 11.38 -7.14 2.80
CA THR A 51 12.50 -7.75 2.08
C THR A 51 12.04 -8.94 1.25
N GLY A 52 12.43 -8.99 -0.03
CA GLY A 52 12.12 -10.11 -0.92
C GLY A 52 10.69 -10.12 -1.47
N VAL A 53 9.87 -9.09 -1.18
CA VAL A 53 8.46 -9.08 -1.59
C VAL A 53 8.29 -9.14 -3.11
N LYS A 54 9.17 -8.47 -3.85
CA LYS A 54 9.11 -8.43 -5.32
C LYS A 54 9.33 -9.83 -5.91
N GLU A 55 10.33 -10.54 -5.40
CA GLU A 55 10.70 -11.89 -5.82
C GLU A 55 9.60 -12.89 -5.44
N ILE A 56 9.16 -12.88 -4.18
CA ILE A 56 8.14 -13.81 -3.66
C ILE A 56 6.81 -13.68 -4.40
N LEU A 57 6.37 -12.44 -4.66
CA LEU A 57 5.14 -12.20 -5.43
C LEU A 57 5.32 -12.56 -6.91
N GLY A 58 6.47 -12.20 -7.50
CA GLY A 58 6.79 -12.49 -8.90
C GLY A 58 6.80 -14.00 -9.20
N GLU A 59 7.48 -14.80 -8.37
CA GLU A 59 7.50 -16.27 -8.48
C GLU A 59 6.10 -16.89 -8.37
N ALA A 60 5.20 -16.21 -7.64
CA ALA A 60 3.83 -16.63 -7.45
C ALA A 60 2.88 -16.19 -8.57
N GLY A 61 3.37 -15.44 -9.57
CA GLY A 61 2.57 -14.87 -10.66
C GLY A 61 1.72 -13.67 -10.24
N ILE A 62 2.10 -12.96 -9.18
CA ILE A 62 1.41 -11.78 -8.65
C ILE A 62 2.20 -10.52 -9.05
N SER A 63 1.52 -9.55 -9.67
CA SER A 63 2.14 -8.28 -10.07
C SER A 63 1.85 -7.17 -9.06
N ILE A 64 2.88 -6.42 -8.68
CA ILE A 64 2.72 -5.14 -7.99
C ILE A 64 2.35 -4.11 -9.07
N VAL A 65 1.16 -3.52 -8.97
CA VAL A 65 0.64 -2.60 -10.00
C VAL A 65 0.50 -1.16 -9.51
N SER A 66 0.65 -0.94 -8.21
CA SER A 66 0.65 0.39 -7.60
C SER A 66 1.39 0.35 -6.27
N GLY A 67 2.04 1.46 -5.93
CA GLY A 67 2.45 1.76 -4.56
C GLY A 67 1.36 2.52 -3.81
N MET A 68 1.35 2.40 -2.49
CA MET A 68 0.54 3.22 -1.58
C MET A 68 1.45 3.86 -0.55
N PHE A 69 1.17 5.11 -0.19
CA PHE A 69 1.83 5.79 0.92
C PHE A 69 0.77 6.45 1.81
N SER A 70 1.11 6.67 3.07
CA SER A 70 0.24 7.32 4.07
C SER A 70 0.98 8.52 4.65
N THR A 71 0.24 9.55 5.04
CA THR A 71 0.80 10.76 5.61
C THR A 71 0.89 10.68 7.13
N ILE A 72 1.79 11.47 7.71
CA ILE A 72 1.95 11.60 9.15
C ILE A 72 0.76 12.35 9.73
N GLY A 73 0.32 11.92 10.91
CA GLY A 73 -0.67 12.61 11.72
C GLY A 73 -2.12 12.27 11.38
N GLU A 74 -2.36 11.36 10.44
CA GLU A 74 -3.71 10.97 10.09
C GLU A 74 -4.41 10.21 11.22
N ASP A 75 -5.57 10.71 11.64
CA ASP A 75 -6.47 10.04 12.58
C ASP A 75 -7.80 9.73 11.87
N TYR A 76 -7.99 8.43 11.60
CA TYR A 76 -9.18 7.90 10.93
C TYR A 76 -10.21 7.33 11.90
N SER A 77 -10.14 7.65 13.20
CA SER A 77 -11.08 7.16 14.21
C SER A 77 -12.52 7.64 14.00
N THR A 78 -12.72 8.86 13.49
CA THR A 78 -14.05 9.46 13.26
C THR A 78 -14.06 10.32 11.99
N PRO A 79 -15.22 10.55 11.35
CA PRO A 79 -15.33 11.50 10.26
C PRO A 79 -14.85 12.92 10.62
N GLU A 80 -15.06 13.35 11.86
CA GLU A 80 -14.63 14.65 12.38
C GLU A 80 -13.11 14.77 12.43
N THR A 81 -12.41 13.72 12.89
CA THR A 81 -10.95 13.68 12.93
C THR A 81 -10.35 13.54 11.54
N ILE A 82 -10.97 12.76 10.65
CA ILE A 82 -10.56 12.65 9.23
C ILE A 82 -10.61 14.02 8.55
N LYS A 83 -11.64 14.82 8.81
CA LYS A 83 -11.78 16.15 8.20
C LYS A 83 -10.60 17.07 8.51
N VAL A 84 -10.02 16.96 9.70
CA VAL A 84 -8.94 17.85 10.15
C VAL A 84 -7.54 17.25 10.01
N THR A 85 -7.42 15.92 9.95
CA THR A 85 -6.11 15.23 9.92
C THR A 85 -5.85 14.41 8.65
N GLY A 86 -6.88 14.12 7.85
CA GLY A 86 -6.77 13.21 6.72
C GLY A 86 -5.89 13.75 5.61
N GLY A 87 -5.03 12.88 5.05
CA GLY A 87 -4.11 13.23 3.98
C GLY A 87 -3.12 14.32 4.39
N ILE A 88 -2.94 15.31 3.50
CA ILE A 88 -1.94 16.37 3.64
C ILE A 88 -2.46 17.64 4.36
N VAL A 89 -3.62 17.56 5.02
CA VAL A 89 -4.28 18.74 5.61
C VAL A 89 -3.45 19.45 6.69
N PRO A 90 -2.79 18.76 7.65
CA PRO A 90 -2.04 19.44 8.69
C PRO A 90 -0.71 20.03 8.19
N ASP A 91 -0.60 21.36 8.16
CA ASP A 91 0.62 22.08 7.75
C ASP A 91 1.86 21.69 8.56
N GLN A 92 1.69 21.37 9.84
CA GLN A 92 2.80 21.00 10.73
C GLN A 92 3.61 19.79 10.24
N TYR A 93 3.03 18.93 9.42
CA TYR A 93 3.70 17.74 8.86
C TYR A 93 4.10 17.90 7.40
N TRP A 94 3.95 19.10 6.81
CA TRP A 94 4.16 19.31 5.37
C TRP A 94 5.54 18.84 4.90
N GLN A 95 6.60 19.28 5.58
CA GLN A 95 7.97 18.96 5.17
C GLN A 95 8.25 17.46 5.27
N GLU A 96 7.80 16.81 6.34
CA GLU A 96 8.02 15.39 6.58
C GLU A 96 7.23 14.52 5.59
N ASN A 97 5.97 14.90 5.31
CA ASN A 97 5.15 14.25 4.29
C ASN A 97 5.73 14.43 2.89
N TRP A 98 6.36 15.57 2.59
CA TRP A 98 7.05 15.79 1.33
C TRP A 98 8.25 14.86 1.17
N GLU A 99 9.07 14.69 2.21
CA GLU A 99 10.17 13.72 2.20
C GLU A 99 9.65 12.28 2.06
N LEU A 100 8.60 11.91 2.79
CA LEU A 100 7.97 10.59 2.67
C LEU A 100 7.45 10.32 1.27
N ALA A 101 6.79 11.29 0.62
CA ALA A 101 6.28 11.16 -0.73
C ALA A 101 7.41 10.95 -1.75
N LYS A 102 8.53 11.66 -1.61
CA LYS A 102 9.72 11.47 -2.46
C LYS A 102 10.34 10.08 -2.27
N ASN A 103 10.45 9.62 -1.03
CA ASN A 103 10.97 8.28 -0.73
C ASN A 103 10.05 7.21 -1.30
N ALA A 104 8.74 7.33 -1.10
CA ALA A 104 7.75 6.41 -1.67
C ALA A 104 7.79 6.39 -3.19
N ALA A 105 7.99 7.54 -3.85
CA ALA A 105 8.14 7.60 -5.30
C ALA A 105 9.40 6.89 -5.79
N ALA A 106 10.54 7.06 -5.09
CA ALA A 106 11.77 6.34 -5.39
C ALA A 106 11.60 4.82 -5.21
N THR A 107 11.00 4.38 -4.10
CA THR A 107 10.70 2.96 -3.87
C THR A 107 9.73 2.40 -4.90
N ALA A 108 8.71 3.16 -5.32
CA ALA A 108 7.80 2.74 -6.38
C ALA A 108 8.57 2.46 -7.68
N GLN A 109 9.51 3.34 -8.05
CA GLN A 109 10.36 3.16 -9.24
C GLN A 109 11.21 1.87 -9.17
N GLU A 110 11.69 1.49 -7.98
CA GLU A 110 12.44 0.24 -7.79
C GLU A 110 11.56 -1.01 -7.92
N MET A 111 10.27 -0.89 -7.58
CA MET A 111 9.30 -2.00 -7.64
C MET A 111 8.82 -2.30 -9.07
N GLY A 112 8.88 -1.34 -9.99
CA GLY A 112 8.55 -1.49 -11.41
C GLY A 112 7.36 -0.63 -11.84
#